data_AF-A0A954BRE7-F1
#
_entry.id   AF-A0A954BRE7-F1
#
_cell.length_a   1.000
_cell.length_b   1.000
_cell.length_c   1.000
_cell.angle_alpha   90.00
_cell.angle_beta   90.00
_cell.angle_gamma   90.00
#
_symmetry.space_group_name_H-M   'P 1'
#
loop_
_entity.id
_entity.type
_entity.pdbx_description
1 polymer ?
#
loop_
_entity_poly.entity_id
_entity_poly.type
_entity_poly.pdbx_seq_one_letter_code
_entity_poly.pdbx_strand_id
1 'polypeptide(L)'
;MDCVDYAMLAEDAYENGESLRIVARSRLSRIWRTADPTTGFACALYRREASRDCFLAYRGTSPTDWGDIVADIGIGLRRLSPQFVQAMGSFGTASFHAGGDQHILGVCGHSLGGALAKFVAASRGKLCYSFNGPGISGMGGTTRQTDRGDIRNINAAGDVVSKYGARLGRTETVPVSSMRFVPDRMEGGVAAAAGLIGLGAYLLSQHSITNLRKKLASLQASERPFT
;
A
#
# COMPACT_ATOMS: atom_id res chain seq x y z
N MET A 1 -10.73 -12.48 1.99
CA MET A 1 -10.36 -11.06 1.80
C MET A 1 -9.63 -10.96 0.48
N ASP A 2 -10.02 -10.04 -0.39
CA ASP A 2 -9.44 -9.87 -1.72
C ASP A 2 -8.50 -8.65 -1.81
N CYS A 3 -7.89 -8.43 -2.98
CA CYS A 3 -6.98 -7.31 -3.24
C CYS A 3 -7.63 -5.94 -2.99
N VAL A 4 -8.92 -5.79 -3.33
CA VAL A 4 -9.67 -4.54 -3.16
C VAL A 4 -9.87 -4.25 -1.67
N ASP A 5 -10.19 -5.27 -0.87
CA ASP A 5 -10.28 -5.13 0.58
C ASP A 5 -8.95 -4.63 1.18
N TYR A 6 -7.80 -5.16 0.74
CA TYR A 6 -6.49 -4.69 1.20
C TYR A 6 -6.18 -3.25 0.76
N ALA A 7 -6.59 -2.86 -0.45
CA ALA A 7 -6.44 -1.48 -0.92
C ALA A 7 -7.27 -0.51 -0.09
N MET A 8 -8.46 -0.93 0.36
CA MET A 8 -9.31 -0.16 1.28
C MET A 8 -8.64 0.03 2.65
N LEU A 9 -8.00 -1.00 3.20
CA LEU A 9 -7.26 -0.86 4.46
C LEU A 9 -6.03 0.06 4.32
N ALA A 10 -5.29 -0.07 3.21
CA ALA A 10 -4.15 0.78 2.91
C ALA A 10 -4.55 2.26 2.75
N GLU A 11 -5.76 2.54 2.25
CA GLU A 11 -6.35 3.88 2.20
C GLU A 11 -6.78 4.37 3.59
N ASP A 12 -7.51 3.57 4.39
CA ASP A 12 -7.92 3.97 5.76
C ASP A 12 -6.74 4.27 6.68
N ALA A 13 -5.59 3.63 6.46
CA ALA A 13 -4.40 3.88 7.27
C ALA A 13 -3.96 5.36 7.24
N TYR A 14 -4.40 6.15 6.26
CA TYR A 14 -4.17 7.60 6.18
C TYR A 14 -5.14 8.43 7.02
N GLU A 15 -6.27 7.86 7.44
CA GLU A 15 -7.34 8.56 8.12
C GLU A 15 -7.09 8.66 9.63
N ASN A 16 -7.28 9.87 10.18
CA ASN A 16 -7.06 10.15 11.60
C ASN A 16 -8.33 10.02 12.46
N GLY A 17 -9.52 10.05 11.85
CA GLY A 17 -10.81 9.93 12.53
C GLY A 17 -11.24 8.47 12.76
N GLU A 18 -12.36 8.24 13.46
CA GLU A 18 -13.06 6.94 13.56
C GLU A 18 -13.14 6.27 12.17
N SER A 19 -12.94 4.94 12.09
CA SER A 19 -12.87 4.25 10.81
C SER A 19 -14.05 4.64 9.93
N LEU A 20 -13.74 5.19 8.76
CA LEU A 20 -14.73 5.37 7.71
C LEU A 20 -15.42 4.02 7.48
N ARG A 21 -16.60 4.06 6.87
CA ARG A 21 -17.39 2.96 6.25
C ARG A 21 -16.65 1.78 5.58
N ILE A 22 -15.33 1.84 5.48
CA ILE A 22 -14.29 0.95 4.94
C ILE A 22 -14.47 -0.51 5.38
N VAL A 23 -15.07 -0.69 6.55
CA VAL A 23 -15.41 -1.94 7.22
C VAL A 23 -16.61 -2.66 6.61
N ALA A 24 -17.57 -1.96 5.98
CA ALA A 24 -18.91 -2.50 5.78
C ALA A 24 -18.98 -3.63 4.73
N ARG A 25 -18.20 -3.55 3.64
CA ARG A 25 -18.12 -4.64 2.63
C ARG A 25 -17.45 -5.88 3.22
N SER A 26 -16.40 -5.69 4.00
CA SER A 26 -15.51 -6.77 4.46
C SER A 26 -15.76 -7.20 5.91
N ARG A 27 -16.69 -6.53 6.61
CA ARG A 27 -17.02 -6.62 8.04
C ARG A 27 -15.78 -6.60 8.95
N LEU A 28 -14.86 -5.66 8.70
CA LEU A 28 -13.61 -5.45 9.44
C LEU A 28 -13.61 -4.20 10.33
N SER A 29 -13.67 -4.27 11.66
CA SER A 29 -13.54 -3.07 12.52
C SER A 29 -12.07 -2.75 12.82
N ARG A 30 -11.71 -1.46 12.90
CA ARG A 30 -10.39 -1.06 13.39
C ARG A 30 -10.38 -1.15 14.91
N ILE A 31 -9.45 -1.93 15.44
CA ILE A 31 -9.39 -2.26 16.87
C ILE A 31 -8.18 -1.67 17.57
N TRP A 32 -7.20 -1.20 16.81
CA TRP A 32 -6.01 -0.55 17.34
C TRP A 32 -5.34 0.33 16.26
N ARG A 33 -4.68 1.40 16.69
CA ARG A 33 -3.83 2.25 15.86
C ARG A 33 -2.70 2.86 16.66
N THR A 34 -1.62 3.21 15.99
CA THR A 34 -0.55 4.04 16.54
C THR A 34 0.00 4.97 15.46
N ALA A 35 0.52 6.12 15.87
CA ALA A 35 1.18 7.08 14.99
C ALA A 35 2.29 7.79 15.77
N ASP A 36 3.40 8.06 15.09
CA ASP A 36 4.50 8.88 15.58
C ASP A 36 4.69 10.08 14.63
N PRO A 37 4.33 11.29 15.06
CA PRO A 37 4.48 12.49 14.23
C PRO A 37 5.94 12.85 13.95
N THR A 38 6.88 12.40 14.79
CA THR A 38 8.31 12.70 14.65
C THR A 38 8.91 11.98 13.46
N THR A 39 8.57 10.70 13.28
CA THR A 39 9.08 9.88 12.17
C THR A 39 8.11 9.83 10.99
N GLY A 40 6.85 10.22 11.18
CA GLY A 40 5.77 10.07 10.22
C GLY A 40 5.13 8.68 10.21
N PHE A 41 5.63 7.74 11.03
CA PHE A 41 5.13 6.37 11.10
C PHE A 41 3.67 6.34 11.55
N ALA A 42 2.86 5.49 10.92
CA ALA A 42 1.55 5.12 11.45
C ALA A 42 1.10 3.75 10.94
N CYS A 43 0.32 3.04 11.76
CA CYS A 43 -0.33 1.80 11.36
C CYS A 43 -1.66 1.59 12.11
N ALA A 44 -2.50 0.73 11.54
CA ALA A 44 -3.81 0.38 12.07
C ALA A 44 -4.07 -1.13 11.95
N LEU A 45 -4.63 -1.72 13.00
CA LEU A 45 -5.05 -3.12 13.05
C LEU A 45 -6.56 -3.22 12.90
N TYR A 46 -7.00 -4.08 11.99
CA TYR A 46 -8.39 -4.33 11.68
C TYR A 46 -8.72 -5.78 12.02
N ARG A 47 -9.92 -6.03 12.56
CA ARG A 47 -10.40 -7.37 12.92
C ARG A 47 -11.73 -7.65 12.25
N ARG A 48 -11.88 -8.86 11.70
CA ARG A 48 -13.14 -9.34 11.16
C ARG A 48 -14.15 -9.54 12.27
N GLU A 49 -15.36 -9.00 12.14
CA GLU A 49 -16.39 -9.08 13.20
C GLU A 49 -16.79 -10.52 13.52
N ALA A 50 -16.83 -11.39 12.51
CA ALA A 50 -17.25 -12.78 12.64
C ALA A 50 -16.13 -13.74 13.10
N SER A 51 -14.87 -13.29 13.21
CA SER A 51 -13.74 -14.14 13.58
C SER A 51 -12.67 -13.38 14.37
N ARG A 52 -11.55 -14.02 14.69
CA ARG A 52 -10.38 -13.33 15.24
C ARG A 52 -9.38 -12.90 14.17
N ASP A 53 -9.74 -13.04 12.89
CA ASP A 53 -8.83 -12.73 11.78
C ASP A 53 -8.55 -11.23 11.75
N CYS A 54 -7.27 -10.90 11.77
CA CYS A 54 -6.77 -9.55 11.83
C CYS A 54 -5.87 -9.22 10.64
N PHE A 55 -5.83 -7.94 10.29
CA PHE A 55 -5.08 -7.39 9.17
C PHE A 55 -4.43 -6.08 9.61
N LEU A 56 -3.15 -5.91 9.32
CA LEU A 56 -2.39 -4.73 9.74
C LEU A 56 -2.03 -3.88 8.53
N ALA A 57 -2.45 -2.62 8.54
CA ALA A 57 -2.15 -1.66 7.47
C ALA A 57 -1.13 -0.62 7.96
N TYR A 58 -0.13 -0.36 7.12
CA TYR A 58 0.89 0.67 7.35
C TYR A 58 0.61 1.86 6.45
N ARG A 59 0.60 3.06 7.05
CA ARG A 59 0.48 4.33 6.33
C ARG A 59 1.80 4.65 5.64
N GLY A 60 1.73 5.16 4.41
CA GLY A 60 2.86 5.83 3.79
C GLY A 60 2.99 7.30 4.23
N THR A 61 3.85 8.05 3.55
CA THR A 61 3.93 9.51 3.73
C THR A 61 2.69 10.19 3.17
N SER A 62 2.31 11.35 3.73
CA SER A 62 1.10 12.09 3.35
C SER A 62 1.08 12.45 1.86
N PRO A 63 -0.08 12.37 1.18
CA PRO A 63 -0.21 12.73 -0.24
C PRO A 63 0.11 14.18 -0.57
N THR A 64 0.01 15.09 0.41
CA THR A 64 0.35 16.51 0.27
C THR A 64 1.84 16.75 0.06
N ASP A 65 2.67 15.79 0.44
CA ASP A 65 4.13 15.91 0.45
C ASP A 65 4.75 15.21 -0.77
N TRP A 66 3.93 14.84 -1.78
CA TRP A 66 4.38 14.05 -2.94
C TRP A 66 5.43 14.74 -3.80
N GLY A 67 5.39 16.06 -3.92
CA GLY A 67 6.42 16.82 -4.65
C GLY A 67 7.82 16.54 -4.07
N ASP A 68 7.90 16.49 -2.74
CA ASP A 68 9.14 16.18 -2.02
C ASP A 68 9.49 14.69 -2.13
N ILE A 69 8.50 13.78 -2.07
CA ILE A 69 8.79 12.34 -2.11
C ILE A 69 9.37 11.89 -3.46
N VAL A 70 8.93 12.39 -4.63
CA VAL A 70 9.53 11.98 -5.92
C VAL A 70 11.01 12.39 -6.01
N ALA A 71 11.34 13.59 -5.52
CA ALA A 71 12.72 14.07 -5.43
C ALA A 71 13.52 13.28 -4.38
N ASP A 72 12.87 12.91 -3.28
CA ASP A 72 13.49 12.30 -2.12
C ASP A 72 13.45 10.78 -2.10
N ILE A 73 12.90 10.02 -3.05
CA ILE A 73 12.90 8.53 -2.96
C ILE A 73 14.31 7.95 -2.74
N GLY A 74 15.35 8.59 -3.29
CA GLY A 74 16.74 8.24 -3.04
C GLY A 74 17.26 8.62 -1.64
N ILE A 75 16.78 9.74 -1.07
CA ILE A 75 17.16 10.25 0.27
C ILE A 75 16.33 9.57 1.38
N GLY A 76 15.07 9.30 1.08
CA GLY A 76 14.05 8.66 1.88
C GLY A 76 14.52 7.32 2.38
N LEU A 77 15.08 6.46 1.52
CA LEU A 77 15.70 5.17 1.87
C LEU A 77 16.68 5.24 3.06
N ARG A 78 17.39 6.38 3.26
CA ARG A 78 18.26 6.61 4.43
C ARG A 78 17.48 7.07 5.68
N ARG A 79 16.40 7.83 5.53
CA ARG A 79 15.46 8.22 6.60
C ARG A 79 14.49 7.10 7.00
N LEU A 80 14.40 6.01 6.24
CA LEU A 80 13.47 4.90 6.50
C LEU A 80 13.85 4.04 7.72
N SER A 81 15.12 4.05 8.15
CA SER A 81 15.61 3.15 9.20
C SER A 81 14.73 3.13 10.47
N PRO A 82 14.32 4.28 11.06
CA PRO A 82 13.47 4.27 12.25
C PRO A 82 12.06 3.71 11.99
N GLN A 83 11.43 4.05 10.86
CA GLN A 83 10.08 3.58 10.53
C GLN A 83 10.04 2.06 10.30
N PHE A 84 11.11 1.44 9.79
CA PHE A 84 11.20 -0.01 9.65
C PHE A 84 11.32 -0.72 11.00
N VAL A 85 12.07 -0.14 11.95
CA VAL A 85 12.12 -0.62 13.34
C VAL A 85 10.75 -0.47 13.99
N GLN A 86 10.09 0.68 13.82
CA GLN A 86 8.73 0.92 14.32
C GLN A 86 7.71 -0.04 13.68
N ALA A 87 7.84 -0.37 12.40
CA ALA A 87 6.97 -1.34 11.73
C ALA A 87 7.08 -2.74 12.35
N MET A 88 8.29 -3.18 12.70
CA MET A 88 8.49 -4.46 13.39
C MET A 88 8.03 -4.45 14.84
N GLY A 89 8.24 -3.36 15.57
CA GLY A 89 7.77 -3.20 16.95
C GLY A 89 6.24 -3.15 17.03
N SER A 90 5.62 -2.35 16.16
CA SER A 90 4.15 -2.23 16.06
C SER A 90 3.48 -3.54 15.66
N PHE A 91 4.14 -4.42 14.88
CA PHE A 91 3.61 -5.76 14.62
C PHE A 91 3.45 -6.54 15.92
N GLY A 92 4.43 -6.50 16.83
CA GLY A 92 4.32 -7.17 18.14
C GLY A 92 3.17 -6.63 18.99
N THR A 93 3.01 -5.30 19.03
CA THR A 93 1.88 -4.67 19.74
C THR A 93 0.54 -5.02 19.09
N ALA A 94 0.47 -5.02 17.75
CA ALA A 94 -0.71 -5.44 17.02
C ALA A 94 -1.06 -6.91 17.32
N SER A 95 -0.06 -7.79 17.37
CA SER A 95 -0.26 -9.19 17.73
C SER A 95 -0.84 -9.35 19.14
N PHE A 96 -0.38 -8.55 20.10
CA PHE A 96 -0.98 -8.53 21.44
C PHE A 96 -2.47 -8.18 21.38
N HIS A 97 -2.85 -7.12 20.64
CA HIS A 97 -4.26 -6.74 20.44
C HIS A 97 -5.08 -7.77 19.65
N ALA A 98 -4.43 -8.52 18.75
CA ALA A 98 -5.05 -9.59 17.98
C ALA A 98 -5.24 -10.90 18.78
N GLY A 99 -4.57 -11.04 19.93
CA GLY A 99 -4.52 -12.29 20.70
C GLY A 99 -3.48 -13.31 20.18
N GLY A 100 -2.47 -12.84 19.44
CA GLY A 100 -1.33 -13.60 18.95
C GLY A 100 -1.06 -13.42 17.45
N ASP A 101 0.19 -13.70 17.04
CA ASP A 101 0.65 -13.57 15.65
C ASP A 101 -0.19 -14.40 14.67
N GLN A 102 -0.71 -15.56 15.08
CA GLN A 102 -1.52 -16.45 14.24
C GLN A 102 -2.83 -15.80 13.79
N HIS A 103 -3.32 -14.79 14.51
CA HIS A 103 -4.53 -14.06 14.15
C HIS A 103 -4.28 -12.97 13.13
N ILE A 104 -3.04 -12.50 12.95
CA ILE A 104 -2.70 -11.57 11.86
C ILE A 104 -2.48 -12.37 10.58
N LEU A 105 -3.48 -12.36 9.70
CA LEU A 105 -3.46 -13.14 8.46
C LEU A 105 -2.72 -12.44 7.34
N GLY A 106 -2.65 -11.11 7.35
CA GLY A 106 -1.86 -10.38 6.37
C GLY A 106 -1.62 -8.93 6.73
N VAL A 107 -0.69 -8.34 6.00
CA VAL A 107 -0.26 -6.95 6.15
C VAL A 107 -0.41 -6.22 4.82
N CYS A 108 -0.62 -4.91 4.85
CA CYS A 108 -0.68 -4.12 3.63
C CYS A 108 -0.21 -2.69 3.85
N GLY A 109 -0.03 -1.98 2.74
CA GLY A 109 0.26 -0.56 2.77
C GLY A 109 0.46 0.00 1.37
N HIS A 110 0.38 1.32 1.28
CA HIS A 110 0.60 2.08 0.05
C HIS A 110 1.90 2.88 0.13
N SER A 111 2.57 3.10 -1.00
CA SER A 111 3.79 3.89 -1.06
C SER A 111 4.87 3.38 -0.09
N LEU A 112 5.43 4.24 0.75
CA LEU A 112 6.32 3.84 1.85
C LEU A 112 5.68 2.78 2.78
N GLY A 113 4.39 2.91 3.11
CA GLY A 113 3.68 1.92 3.91
C GLY A 113 3.67 0.53 3.24
N GLY A 114 3.68 0.50 1.90
CA GLY A 114 3.84 -0.72 1.12
C GLY A 114 5.22 -1.36 1.27
N ALA A 115 6.27 -0.57 1.45
CA ALA A 115 7.62 -1.07 1.76
C ALA A 115 7.70 -1.63 3.19
N LEU A 116 7.13 -0.93 4.16
CA LEU A 116 7.03 -1.38 5.56
C LEU A 116 6.28 -2.71 5.67
N ALA A 117 5.14 -2.82 4.98
CA ALA A 117 4.36 -4.05 4.92
C ALA A 117 5.17 -5.23 4.35
N LYS A 118 5.91 -5.00 3.26
CA LYS A 118 6.79 -6.04 2.68
C LYS A 118 7.87 -6.48 3.64
N PHE A 119 8.47 -5.55 4.37
CA PHE A 119 9.53 -5.85 5.32
C PHE A 119 9.03 -6.72 6.47
N VAL A 120 7.87 -6.35 7.02
CA VAL A 120 7.21 -7.10 8.09
C VAL A 120 6.76 -8.47 7.58
N ALA A 121 6.15 -8.55 6.40
CA ALA A 121 5.76 -9.81 5.77
C ALA A 121 6.93 -10.75 5.54
N ALA A 122 8.05 -10.22 5.03
CA ALA A 122 9.26 -10.98 4.80
C ALA A 122 9.82 -11.56 6.11
N SER A 123 9.76 -10.78 7.19
CA SER A 123 10.28 -11.13 8.51
C SER A 123 9.36 -12.06 9.32
N ARG A 124 8.04 -11.93 9.16
CA ARG A 124 7.02 -12.63 9.96
C ARG A 124 6.26 -13.72 9.20
N GLY A 125 6.57 -13.94 7.92
CA GLY A 125 5.91 -14.95 7.08
C GLY A 125 4.42 -14.67 6.90
N LYS A 126 4.06 -13.42 6.56
CA LYS A 126 2.66 -12.99 6.38
C LYS A 126 2.33 -12.71 4.92
N LEU A 127 1.06 -12.92 4.56
CA LEU A 127 0.51 -12.43 3.30
C LEU A 127 0.65 -10.90 3.25
N CYS A 128 1.04 -10.37 2.10
CA CYS A 128 1.31 -8.96 1.89
C CYS A 128 0.69 -8.46 0.59
N TYR A 129 -0.05 -7.35 0.69
CA TYR A 129 -0.41 -6.52 -0.46
C TYR A 129 0.26 -5.16 -0.33
N SER A 130 1.18 -4.89 -1.26
CA SER A 130 1.90 -3.63 -1.38
C SER A 130 1.34 -2.86 -2.57
N PHE A 131 0.85 -1.64 -2.35
CA PHE A 131 0.26 -0.80 -3.39
C PHE A 131 1.20 0.34 -3.76
N ASN A 132 1.65 0.40 -5.01
CA ASN A 132 2.63 1.39 -5.47
C ASN A 132 3.89 1.49 -4.57
N GLY A 133 4.25 0.42 -3.85
CA GLY A 133 5.32 0.47 -2.86
C GLY A 133 6.70 0.21 -3.49
N PRO A 134 7.76 0.94 -3.09
CA PRO A 134 9.10 0.73 -3.61
C PRO A 134 9.67 -0.64 -3.19
N GLY A 135 10.69 -1.10 -3.90
CA GLY A 135 11.43 -2.32 -3.56
C GLY A 135 12.14 -2.25 -2.20
N ILE A 136 12.36 -3.41 -1.58
CA ILE A 136 13.05 -3.54 -0.28
C ILE A 136 14.21 -4.54 -0.28
N SER A 137 14.54 -5.15 -1.44
CA SER A 137 15.59 -6.16 -1.50
C SER A 137 16.94 -5.56 -1.11
N GLY A 138 17.65 -6.23 -0.19
CA GLY A 138 18.93 -5.76 0.36
C GLY A 138 18.82 -5.12 1.75
N MET A 139 17.61 -4.90 2.25
CA MET A 139 17.40 -4.45 3.64
C MET A 139 17.29 -5.65 4.60
N GLY A 140 18.08 -5.62 5.67
CA GLY A 140 17.84 -6.34 6.93
C GLY A 140 17.65 -7.86 6.83
N GLY A 141 18.44 -8.57 6.02
CA GLY A 141 18.40 -10.04 5.97
C GLY A 141 17.33 -10.63 5.04
N THR A 142 16.71 -9.82 4.17
CA THR A 142 15.85 -10.34 3.11
C THR A 142 16.68 -11.15 2.12
N THR A 143 16.60 -12.48 2.21
CA THR A 143 17.20 -13.37 1.21
C THR A 143 16.59 -13.08 -0.16
N ARG A 144 17.38 -13.27 -1.21
CA ARG A 144 17.04 -13.10 -2.63
C ARG A 144 15.99 -14.13 -3.09
N GLN A 145 14.92 -14.35 -2.33
CA GLN A 145 13.73 -15.05 -2.78
C GLN A 145 12.84 -14.05 -3.50
N THR A 146 13.12 -13.89 -4.79
CA THR A 146 12.35 -13.03 -5.69
C THR A 146 10.92 -13.54 -5.90
N ASP A 147 10.62 -14.78 -5.53
CA ASP A 147 9.30 -15.42 -5.69
C ASP A 147 8.69 -15.89 -4.35
N ARG A 148 8.30 -14.94 -3.49
CA ARG A 148 7.38 -15.23 -2.38
C ARG A 148 5.95 -15.01 -2.86
N GLY A 149 5.20 -16.09 -3.09
CA GLY A 149 3.78 -16.05 -3.49
C GLY A 149 2.88 -15.30 -2.50
N ASP A 150 3.34 -15.17 -1.25
CA ASP A 150 2.67 -14.43 -0.18
C ASP A 150 2.89 -12.92 -0.26
N ILE A 151 3.77 -12.41 -1.11
CA ILE A 151 3.95 -10.96 -1.32
C ILE A 151 3.50 -10.57 -2.72
N ARG A 152 2.50 -9.68 -2.78
CA ARG A 152 1.92 -9.16 -4.01
C ARG A 152 2.13 -7.65 -4.09
N ASN A 153 2.81 -7.21 -5.14
CA ASN A 153 3.03 -5.81 -5.47
C ASN A 153 2.02 -5.41 -6.54
N ILE A 154 1.08 -4.53 -6.22
CA ILE A 154 0.03 -4.05 -7.12
C ILE A 154 0.35 -2.59 -7.44
N ASN A 155 0.74 -2.33 -8.69
CA ASN A 155 1.29 -1.03 -9.07
C ASN A 155 0.50 -0.42 -10.22
N ALA A 156 0.29 0.89 -10.20
CA ALA A 156 -0.16 1.61 -11.38
C ALA A 156 0.96 1.62 -12.44
N ALA A 157 0.61 1.46 -13.71
CA ALA A 157 1.58 1.38 -14.81
C ALA A 157 2.48 2.62 -14.93
N GLY A 158 1.91 3.80 -14.68
CA GLY A 158 2.63 5.06 -14.70
C GLY A 158 3.34 5.40 -13.38
N ASP A 159 3.20 4.58 -12.34
CA ASP A 159 3.77 4.90 -11.03
C ASP A 159 5.31 4.89 -11.03
N VAL A 160 5.92 5.96 -10.54
CA VAL A 160 7.38 6.10 -10.46
C VAL A 160 7.95 5.45 -9.21
N VAL A 161 7.23 5.45 -8.09
CA VAL A 161 7.73 5.02 -6.77
C VAL A 161 7.95 3.52 -6.71
N SER A 162 6.89 2.76 -6.98
CA SER A 162 6.92 1.86 -8.12
C SER A 162 8.28 1.26 -8.42
N LYS A 163 8.92 1.92 -9.38
CA LYS A 163 10.06 1.48 -10.17
C LYS A 163 11.36 1.43 -9.38
N TYR A 164 11.43 2.06 -8.21
CA TYR A 164 12.64 2.12 -7.41
C TYR A 164 12.88 0.86 -6.58
N GLY A 165 14.15 0.43 -6.54
CA GLY A 165 14.60 -0.69 -5.73
C GLY A 165 14.23 -2.07 -6.28
N ALA A 166 14.98 -3.08 -5.85
CA ALA A 166 14.67 -4.47 -6.16
C ALA A 166 13.48 -4.96 -5.31
N ARG A 167 12.59 -5.71 -5.95
CA ARG A 167 11.29 -6.11 -5.38
C ARG A 167 11.32 -7.58 -4.95
N LEU A 168 10.58 -7.86 -3.88
CA LEU A 168 10.28 -9.20 -3.41
C LEU A 168 8.84 -9.55 -3.79
N GLY A 169 8.61 -10.80 -4.21
CA GLY A 169 7.28 -11.32 -4.53
C GLY A 169 6.78 -10.97 -5.91
N ARG A 170 5.54 -11.39 -6.20
CA ARG A 170 4.90 -11.21 -7.51
C ARG A 170 4.53 -9.75 -7.73
N THR A 171 4.69 -9.27 -8.95
CA THR A 171 4.28 -7.91 -9.35
C THR A 171 3.15 -7.99 -10.37
N GLU A 172 2.12 -7.19 -10.14
CA GLU A 172 1.01 -6.96 -11.05
C GLU A 172 0.95 -5.45 -11.35
N THR A 173 0.84 -5.13 -12.63
CA THR A 173 0.81 -3.74 -13.09
C THR A 173 -0.52 -3.46 -13.75
N VAL A 174 -1.21 -2.45 -13.24
CA VAL A 174 -2.57 -2.09 -13.64
C VAL A 174 -2.55 -0.70 -14.30
N PRO A 175 -3.10 -0.53 -15.51
CA PRO A 175 -3.26 0.80 -16.08
C PRO A 175 -4.36 1.54 -15.31
N VAL A 176 -3.99 2.67 -14.70
CA VAL A 176 -4.91 3.52 -13.93
C VAL A 176 -5.22 4.75 -14.75
N SER A 177 -6.49 4.95 -15.08
CA SER A 177 -6.97 6.16 -15.75
C SER A 177 -7.14 7.29 -14.74
N SER A 178 -6.64 8.45 -15.08
CA SER A 178 -6.74 9.70 -14.33
C SER A 178 -7.51 10.77 -15.08
N MET A 179 -7.60 10.66 -16.41
CA MET A 179 -8.19 11.64 -17.30
C MET A 179 -9.47 11.08 -17.92
N ARG A 180 -10.57 11.81 -17.74
CA ARG A 180 -11.85 11.44 -18.33
C ARG A 180 -11.74 11.45 -19.85
N PHE A 181 -12.20 10.37 -20.49
CA PHE A 181 -12.22 10.18 -21.95
C PHE A 181 -10.85 9.99 -22.62
N VAL A 182 -9.75 9.93 -21.87
CA VAL A 182 -8.44 9.60 -22.42
C VAL A 182 -8.16 8.11 -22.13
N PRO A 183 -7.88 7.29 -23.15
CA PRO A 183 -7.46 5.91 -22.92
C PRO A 183 -6.18 5.85 -22.08
N ASP A 184 -6.08 4.91 -21.13
CA ASP A 184 -4.96 4.80 -20.17
C ASP A 184 -3.57 4.86 -20.84
N ARG A 185 -3.44 4.20 -22.00
CA ARG A 185 -2.19 4.15 -22.78
C ARG A 185 -1.76 5.49 -23.40
N MET A 186 -2.69 6.45 -23.51
CA MET A 186 -2.46 7.77 -24.11
C MET A 186 -2.27 8.85 -23.05
N GLU A 187 -2.70 8.63 -21.79
CA GLU A 187 -2.68 9.64 -20.74
C GLU A 187 -1.30 10.24 -20.52
N GLY A 188 -0.24 9.43 -20.50
CA GLY A 188 1.13 9.93 -20.35
C GLY A 188 1.56 10.87 -21.47
N GLY A 189 1.12 10.62 -22.72
CA GLY A 189 1.41 11.49 -23.86
C GLY A 189 0.63 12.80 -23.81
N VAL A 190 -0.65 12.75 -23.42
CA VAL A 190 -1.49 13.95 -23.21
C VAL A 190 -0.92 14.79 -22.06
N ALA A 191 -0.51 14.16 -20.97
CA ALA A 191 0.12 14.81 -19.84
C ALA A 191 1.42 15.54 -20.24
N ALA A 192 2.26 14.89 -21.06
CA ALA A 192 3.49 15.49 -21.56
C ALA A 192 3.22 16.69 -22.49
N ALA A 193 2.19 16.62 -23.34
CA ALA A 193 1.78 17.72 -24.20
C ALA A 193 1.26 18.93 -23.41
N ALA A 194 0.66 18.69 -22.24
CA ALA A 194 0.23 19.72 -21.30
C ALA A 194 1.39 20.30 -20.44
N GLY A 195 2.63 19.92 -20.72
CA GLY A 195 3.83 20.44 -20.07
C GLY A 195 4.03 19.93 -18.63
N LEU A 196 4.89 20.60 -17.87
CA LEU A 196 5.30 20.17 -16.53
C LEU A 196 4.14 20.01 -15.54
N ILE A 197 3.14 20.88 -15.63
CA ILE A 197 1.94 20.83 -14.77
C ILE A 197 1.13 19.57 -15.08
N GLY A 198 0.90 19.28 -16.36
CA GLY A 198 0.18 18.08 -16.80
C GLY A 198 0.90 16.79 -16.41
N LEU A 199 2.22 16.75 -16.60
CA LEU A 199 3.05 15.62 -16.21
C LEU A 199 3.04 15.39 -14.68
N GLY A 200 3.17 16.46 -13.89
CA GLY A 200 3.09 16.37 -12.42
C GLY A 200 1.75 15.82 -11.94
N ALA A 201 0.64 16.34 -12.47
CA ALA A 201 -0.70 15.86 -12.13
C ALA A 201 -0.91 14.38 -12.50
N TYR A 202 -0.40 13.94 -13.66
CA TYR A 202 -0.44 12.55 -14.07
C TYR A 202 0.33 11.65 -13.09
N LEU A 203 1.57 12.00 -12.73
CA LEU A 203 2.38 11.22 -11.79
C LEU A 203 1.73 11.09 -10.42
N LEU A 204 1.17 12.19 -9.89
CA LEU A 204 0.39 12.19 -8.64
C LEU A 204 -0.81 11.24 -8.72
N SER A 205 -1.50 11.25 -9.85
CA SER A 205 -2.66 10.39 -10.04
C SER A 205 -2.28 8.91 -10.15
N GLN A 206 -1.16 8.58 -10.80
CA GLN A 206 -0.66 7.21 -10.87
C GLN A 206 -0.25 6.68 -9.49
N HIS A 207 0.23 7.56 -8.61
CA HIS A 207 0.55 7.22 -7.22
C HIS A 207 -0.63 7.39 -6.24
N SER A 208 -1.88 7.43 -6.72
CA SER A 208 -3.05 7.53 -5.84
C SER A 208 -3.60 6.16 -5.47
N ILE A 209 -3.61 5.82 -4.17
CA ILE A 209 -4.27 4.61 -3.66
C ILE A 209 -5.77 4.59 -3.99
N THR A 210 -6.43 5.74 -3.94
CA THR A 210 -7.85 5.88 -4.28
C THR A 210 -8.11 5.52 -5.75
N ASN A 211 -7.29 6.02 -6.67
CA ASN A 211 -7.46 5.75 -8.10
C ASN A 211 -7.15 4.29 -8.42
N LEU A 212 -6.08 3.74 -7.85
CA LEU A 212 -5.74 2.33 -7.99
C LEU A 212 -6.85 1.43 -7.45
N ARG A 213 -7.39 1.72 -6.26
CA ARG A 213 -8.51 0.96 -5.68
C ARG A 213 -9.75 1.01 -6.58
N LYS A 214 -10.12 2.19 -7.10
CA LYS A 214 -11.26 2.33 -8.02
C LYS A 214 -11.10 1.46 -9.26
N LYS A 215 -9.89 1.42 -9.83
CA LYS A 215 -9.57 0.56 -10.98
C LYS A 215 -9.64 -0.93 -10.63
N LEU A 216 -9.07 -1.34 -9.50
CA LEU A 216 -9.14 -2.73 -9.04
C LEU A 216 -10.59 -3.19 -8.83
N ALA A 217 -11.42 -2.33 -8.23
CA ALA A 217 -12.84 -2.62 -8.04
C ALA A 217 -13.60 -2.73 -9.37
N SER A 218 -13.28 -1.93 -10.38
CA SER A 218 -13.94 -2.02 -11.69
C SER A 218 -13.54 -3.28 -12.46
N LEU A 219 -12.26 -3.69 -12.41
CA LEU A 219 -11.80 -4.96 -12.99
C LEU A 219 -12.52 -6.15 -12.35
N GLN A 220 -12.59 -6.17 -11.01
CA GLN A 220 -13.30 -7.25 -10.28
C GLN A 220 -14.80 -7.30 -10.61
N ALA A 221 -15.43 -6.17 -10.90
CA ALA A 221 -16.84 -6.13 -11.32
C ALA A 221 -17.03 -6.67 -12.74
N SER A 222 -16.08 -6.42 -13.65
CA SER A 222 -16.14 -6.91 -15.04
C SER A 222 -15.92 -8.42 -15.19
N GLU A 223 -15.22 -9.04 -14.23
CA GLU A 223 -14.97 -10.49 -14.22
C GLU A 223 -16.13 -11.33 -13.67
N ARG A 224 -17.17 -10.70 -13.09
CA ARG A 224 -18.38 -11.41 -12.66
C ARG A 224 -19.40 -11.35 -13.80
N PRO A 225 -19.58 -12.42 -14.61
CA PRO A 225 -20.66 -12.44 -15.58
C PRO A 225 -22.00 -12.30 -14.85
N PHE A 226 -22.91 -11.51 -15.43
CA PHE A 226 -24.29 -11.41 -14.97
C PHE A 226 -24.88 -12.82 -14.90
N THR A 227 -25.12 -13.32 -13.69
CA THR A 227 -25.89 -14.54 -13.41
C THR A 227 -27.37 -14.25 -13.51
#